data_AF-A0A951KMH6-F1
#
_entry.id   AF-A0A951KMH6-F1
#
_cell.length_a   1.000
_cell.length_b   1.000
_cell.length_c   1.000
_cell.angle_alpha   90.00
_cell.angle_beta   90.00
_cell.angle_gamma   90.00
#
_symmetry.space_group_name_H-M   'P 1'
#
loop_
_entity.id
_entity.type
_entity.pdbx_description
1 polymer ?
#
loop_
_entity_poly.entity_id
_entity_poly.type
_entity_poly.pdbx_seq_one_letter_code
_entity_poly.pdbx_strand_id
1 'polypeptide(L)'
;MRSKHLFALMSLMLAILTACGSAPTSTDTGTTGSPAASASTAASSAAGGSTAASPAAGGAKTFILVPKNLGNPYFDTANKGAQEAATELGVTVTYQGPATADATQQIQLLNSLIAQNVSGLAISANDSDALVPTGKQAIEAGIPVVTWDSAIAEGGRTIHINQAVAADIAVVQLQMAKELAGGSGKIAILSATSTAPNQNEWIALMQEELKKPDYATLELVDTVYGDDDDQKSYTEAQGLMTKHPDLKVIIAPTTVGIAAAARAVQDANKVNSVFVTGLGTPNQMRDYVKSGAAPQFALWNPADLGYLAIQTLNAISSGTIKGAPGDKFTAGRLGEYTVADDGTVLLGKPTVFTKDNVDNFDF
;
A
#
# COMPACT_ATOMS: atom_id res chain seq x y z
N MET A 1 13.19 -26.43 -53.47
CA MET A 1 12.97 -25.37 -54.48
C MET A 1 12.81 -24.06 -53.73
N ARG A 2 13.84 -23.20 -53.71
CA ARG A 2 13.93 -21.88 -54.38
C ARG A 2 12.76 -20.96 -53.98
N SER A 3 12.89 -19.77 -53.38
CA SER A 3 13.86 -18.65 -53.45
C SER A 3 13.54 -17.72 -52.24
N LYS A 4 14.44 -17.19 -51.40
CA LYS A 4 15.51 -16.17 -51.52
C LYS A 4 15.12 -14.80 -52.12
N HIS A 5 15.60 -13.75 -51.42
CA HIS A 5 15.80 -12.31 -51.72
C HIS A 5 14.81 -11.33 -51.04
N LEU A 6 15.18 -10.55 -50.01
CA LEU A 6 16.20 -9.48 -49.86
C LEU A 6 15.69 -8.12 -50.38
N PHE A 7 15.50 -7.12 -49.50
CA PHE A 7 16.11 -5.78 -49.61
C PHE A 7 15.77 -4.91 -48.38
N ALA A 8 16.83 -4.39 -47.76
CA ALA A 8 16.82 -3.36 -46.74
C ALA A 8 16.75 -1.97 -47.40
N LEU A 9 16.12 -0.98 -46.76
CA LEU A 9 16.51 0.41 -46.95
C LEU A 9 16.21 1.26 -45.70
N MET A 10 17.30 1.86 -45.24
CA MET A 10 17.48 2.79 -44.13
C MET A 10 17.25 4.21 -44.67
N SER A 11 16.48 5.04 -43.98
CA SER A 11 16.53 6.50 -44.17
C SER A 11 16.23 7.23 -42.86
N LEU A 12 17.31 7.78 -42.34
CA LEU A 12 17.48 8.74 -41.26
C LEU A 12 16.96 10.12 -41.71
N MET A 13 16.17 10.81 -40.89
CA MET A 13 15.89 12.24 -41.09
C MET A 13 15.96 12.98 -39.75
N LEU A 14 17.13 13.58 -39.52
CA LEU A 14 17.45 14.48 -38.43
C LEU A 14 17.37 15.91 -38.98
N ALA A 15 16.53 16.76 -38.40
CA ALA A 15 16.49 18.19 -38.71
C ALA A 15 16.87 18.99 -37.47
N ILE A 16 17.98 19.70 -37.61
CA ILE A 16 18.57 20.64 -36.67
C ILE A 16 17.94 22.02 -36.94
N LEU A 17 17.56 22.75 -35.89
CA LEU A 17 17.42 24.21 -35.98
C LEU A 17 18.00 24.87 -34.72
N THR A 18 19.18 25.45 -34.90
CA THR A 18 19.91 26.36 -34.00
C THR A 18 19.66 27.80 -34.42
N ALA A 19 19.40 28.69 -33.46
CA ALA A 19 19.77 30.13 -33.41
C ALA A 19 18.96 30.80 -32.27
N CYS A 20 19.40 31.82 -31.53
CA CYS A 20 20.66 32.53 -31.35
C CYS A 20 20.46 33.51 -30.17
N GLY A 21 21.53 33.74 -29.39
CA GLY A 21 21.84 35.01 -28.73
C GLY A 21 21.09 35.36 -27.44
N SER A 22 21.61 36.17 -26.51
CA SER A 22 22.93 36.78 -26.30
C SER A 22 22.88 37.35 -24.87
N ALA A 23 23.96 37.21 -24.10
CA ALA A 23 24.16 38.01 -22.89
C ALA A 23 24.54 39.46 -23.27
N PRO A 24 24.42 40.41 -22.32
CA PRO A 24 25.65 41.03 -21.85
C PRO A 24 25.74 41.22 -20.34
N THR A 25 26.98 41.08 -19.87
CA THR A 25 27.64 41.65 -18.69
C THR A 25 27.35 43.13 -18.43
N SER A 26 27.46 43.56 -17.16
CA SER A 26 28.32 44.69 -16.72
C SER A 26 28.24 44.95 -15.19
N THR A 27 29.40 44.80 -14.52
CA THR A 27 30.08 45.70 -13.53
C THR A 27 29.28 46.31 -12.36
N ASP A 28 29.63 46.08 -11.08
CA ASP A 28 30.83 46.48 -10.29
C ASP A 28 30.62 47.80 -9.49
N THR A 29 31.40 47.93 -8.40
CA THR A 29 31.55 49.01 -7.39
C THR A 29 30.62 48.85 -6.17
N GLY A 30 31.12 48.56 -4.96
CA GLY A 30 32.08 49.34 -4.16
C GLY A 30 31.27 50.24 -3.19
N THR A 31 31.55 50.48 -1.91
CA THR A 31 32.76 50.45 -1.08
C THR A 31 32.31 50.85 0.34
N THR A 32 32.90 50.24 1.38
CA THR A 32 33.21 50.75 2.75
C THR A 32 32.16 51.35 3.69
N GLY A 33 32.27 50.98 4.98
CA GLY A 33 32.10 51.93 6.09
C GLY A 33 31.48 51.39 7.40
N SER A 34 32.30 50.79 8.26
CA SER A 34 32.12 50.81 9.73
C SER A 34 32.88 52.04 10.28
N PRO A 35 32.80 52.52 11.56
CA PRO A 35 32.36 51.79 12.76
C PRO A 35 31.66 52.60 13.91
N ALA A 36 31.27 51.84 14.94
CA ALA A 36 31.36 52.08 16.40
C ALA A 36 30.70 53.28 17.11
N ALA A 37 29.96 52.96 18.19
CA ALA A 37 30.18 53.36 19.60
C ALA A 37 28.83 53.34 20.36
N SER A 38 28.58 52.48 21.35
CA SER A 38 29.03 52.50 22.75
C SER A 38 27.83 52.67 23.71
N ALA A 39 27.54 51.56 24.40
CA ALA A 39 27.16 51.39 25.81
C ALA A 39 26.44 52.50 26.61
N SER A 40 25.35 52.12 27.29
CA SER A 40 25.09 52.50 28.67
C SER A 40 24.26 51.43 29.39
N THR A 41 24.74 51.04 30.56
CA THR A 41 24.22 50.07 31.52
C THR A 41 23.29 50.74 32.55
N ALA A 42 22.21 50.07 32.96
CA ALA A 42 21.71 50.08 34.34
C ALA A 42 20.63 49.00 34.55
N ALA A 43 20.84 48.19 35.59
CA ALA A 43 19.98 47.12 36.06
C ALA A 43 18.89 47.63 37.03
N SER A 44 17.76 46.93 37.14
CA SER A 44 17.33 46.26 38.39
C SER A 44 15.93 45.65 38.29
N SER A 45 15.73 44.61 39.07
CA SER A 45 14.70 43.57 39.15
C SER A 45 13.27 44.00 39.48
N ALA A 46 12.28 43.25 38.97
CA ALA A 46 11.14 42.78 39.75
C ALA A 46 10.55 41.49 39.15
N ALA A 47 10.32 40.51 40.02
CA ALA A 47 9.81 39.19 39.72
C ALA A 47 8.31 39.20 39.32
N GLY A 48 7.96 38.36 38.35
CA GLY A 48 6.60 38.03 37.97
C GLY A 48 6.62 36.72 37.19
N GLY A 49 6.66 35.59 37.92
CA GLY A 49 6.65 34.26 37.35
C GLY A 49 5.34 34.00 36.62
N SER A 50 5.35 34.18 35.30
CA SER A 50 4.41 33.56 34.37
C SER A 50 5.19 32.50 33.61
N THR A 51 4.97 31.24 33.95
CA THR A 51 5.35 30.11 33.09
C THR A 51 4.49 30.16 31.84
N ALA A 52 4.86 31.04 30.91
CA ALA A 52 4.47 30.93 29.52
C ALA A 52 5.14 29.65 29.01
N ALA A 53 4.33 28.62 28.77
CA ALA A 53 4.75 27.49 27.97
C ALA A 53 5.35 28.05 26.68
N SER A 54 6.64 27.82 26.46
CA SER A 54 7.27 28.08 25.18
C SER A 54 6.46 27.31 24.13
N PRO A 55 5.93 27.96 23.08
CA PRO A 55 5.49 27.22 21.92
C PRO A 55 6.71 26.43 21.47
N ALA A 56 6.59 25.11 21.40
CA ALA A 56 7.59 24.31 20.74
C ALA A 56 7.73 24.87 19.32
N ALA A 57 8.90 25.43 19.01
CA ALA A 57 9.27 25.79 17.65
C ALA A 57 9.45 24.48 16.87
N GLY A 58 8.35 23.93 16.36
CA GLY A 58 8.33 22.82 15.44
C GLY A 58 7.30 23.14 14.38
N GLY A 59 7.74 23.31 13.12
CA GLY A 59 6.79 23.39 12.01
C GLY A 59 5.87 22.17 12.00
N ALA A 60 4.69 22.30 11.39
CA ALA A 60 3.78 21.18 11.25
C ALA A 60 4.51 19.98 10.64
N LYS A 61 4.48 18.83 11.32
CA LYS A 61 5.13 17.60 10.83
C LYS A 61 4.55 17.24 9.47
N THR A 62 5.41 16.82 8.56
CA THR A 62 5.00 16.32 7.23
C THR A 62 5.27 14.83 7.17
N PHE A 63 4.20 14.04 7.21
CA PHE A 63 4.24 12.61 6.97
C PHE A 63 3.88 12.30 5.52
N ILE A 64 4.42 11.20 5.01
CA ILE A 64 4.11 10.73 3.66
C ILE A 64 3.47 9.35 3.75
N LEU A 65 2.28 9.22 3.19
CA LEU A 65 1.62 7.93 2.97
C LEU A 65 1.96 7.45 1.55
N VAL A 66 2.64 6.32 1.47
CA VAL A 66 3.10 5.69 0.22
C VAL A 66 2.32 4.39 -0.02
N PRO A 67 1.40 4.34 -1.00
CA PRO A 67 0.73 3.11 -1.40
C PRO A 67 1.62 2.27 -2.34
N LYS A 68 1.14 1.08 -2.71
CA LYS A 68 1.76 0.29 -3.79
C LYS A 68 1.70 1.03 -5.14
N ASN A 69 0.56 1.64 -5.44
CA ASN A 69 0.32 2.46 -6.62
C ASN A 69 -0.83 3.44 -6.40
N LEU A 70 -0.85 4.54 -7.15
CA LEU A 70 -1.94 5.51 -7.17
C LEU A 70 -3.10 5.05 -8.07
N GLY A 71 -4.30 5.55 -7.79
CA GLY A 71 -5.51 5.26 -8.59
C GLY A 71 -6.17 3.91 -8.26
N ASN A 72 -5.70 3.20 -7.24
CA ASN A 72 -6.34 2.01 -6.71
C ASN A 72 -7.34 2.40 -5.60
N PRO A 73 -8.65 2.08 -5.74
CA PRO A 73 -9.68 2.46 -4.78
C PRO A 73 -9.43 2.00 -3.33
N TYR A 74 -8.72 0.87 -3.13
CA TYR A 74 -8.35 0.41 -1.80
C TYR A 74 -7.40 1.39 -1.09
N PHE A 75 -6.35 1.83 -1.79
CA PHE A 75 -5.39 2.79 -1.24
C PHE A 75 -5.95 4.20 -1.15
N ASP A 76 -6.84 4.59 -2.07
CA ASP A 76 -7.53 5.88 -2.00
C ASP A 76 -8.46 5.95 -0.78
N THR A 77 -9.12 4.84 -0.44
CA THR A 77 -9.90 4.69 0.80
C THR A 77 -9.00 4.74 2.03
N ALA A 78 -7.86 4.05 2.02
CA ALA A 78 -6.89 4.14 3.11
C ALA A 78 -6.38 5.58 3.31
N ASN A 79 -6.14 6.31 2.22
CA ASN A 79 -5.76 7.71 2.29
C ASN A 79 -6.86 8.56 2.94
N LYS A 80 -8.15 8.31 2.71
CA LYS A 80 -9.22 9.05 3.41
C LYS A 80 -9.07 8.95 4.94
N GLY A 81 -8.81 7.74 5.46
CA GLY A 81 -8.55 7.56 6.89
C GLY A 81 -7.23 8.17 7.36
N ALA A 82 -6.20 8.15 6.53
CA ALA A 82 -4.94 8.85 6.82
C ALA A 82 -5.13 10.38 6.93
N GLN A 83 -5.95 10.98 6.07
CA GLN A 83 -6.29 12.41 6.12
C GLN A 83 -7.17 12.76 7.33
N GLU A 84 -8.05 11.85 7.74
CA GLU A 84 -8.80 11.96 8.99
C GLU A 84 -7.85 12.04 10.19
N ALA A 85 -6.89 11.10 10.31
CA ALA A 85 -5.87 11.13 11.35
C ALA A 85 -4.99 12.39 11.27
N ALA A 86 -4.63 12.84 10.07
CA ALA A 86 -3.85 14.07 9.87
C ALA A 86 -4.53 15.29 10.49
N THR A 87 -5.84 15.42 10.25
CA THR A 87 -6.67 16.51 10.75
C THR A 87 -6.75 16.49 12.27
N GLU A 88 -6.97 15.32 12.87
CA GLU A 88 -7.06 15.15 14.32
C GLU A 88 -5.73 15.48 15.02
N LEU A 89 -4.61 15.10 14.42
CA LEU A 89 -3.27 15.26 14.97
C LEU A 89 -2.67 16.65 14.70
N GLY A 90 -3.29 17.46 13.84
CA GLY A 90 -2.73 18.75 13.42
C GLY A 90 -1.42 18.63 12.63
N VAL A 91 -1.27 17.56 11.85
CA VAL A 91 -0.10 17.29 11.00
C VAL A 91 -0.48 17.34 9.52
N THR A 92 0.51 17.44 8.64
CA THR A 92 0.32 17.30 7.20
C THR A 92 0.61 15.86 6.78
N VAL A 93 -0.32 15.21 6.07
CA VAL A 93 -0.08 13.92 5.41
C VAL A 93 -0.17 14.11 3.90
N THR A 94 0.93 13.86 3.19
CA THR A 94 0.92 13.83 1.72
C THR A 94 0.79 12.39 1.22
N TYR A 95 -0.10 12.16 0.27
CA TYR A 95 -0.28 10.88 -0.39
C TYR A 95 0.53 10.86 -1.69
N GLN A 96 1.59 10.05 -1.74
CA GLN A 96 2.52 9.99 -2.88
C GLN A 96 2.90 8.54 -3.17
N GLY A 97 2.88 8.13 -4.42
CA GLY A 97 3.23 6.77 -4.81
C GLY A 97 3.50 6.67 -6.30
N PRO A 98 3.97 5.50 -6.76
CA PRO A 98 4.14 5.26 -8.18
C PRO A 98 2.79 5.13 -8.89
N ALA A 99 2.79 5.29 -10.22
CA ALA A 99 1.58 5.06 -11.02
C ALA A 99 1.27 3.55 -11.17
N THR A 100 2.30 2.71 -11.10
CA THR A 100 2.23 1.24 -11.22
C THR A 100 2.85 0.59 -9.99
N ALA A 101 2.42 -0.62 -9.65
CA ALA A 101 2.99 -1.39 -8.54
C ALA A 101 4.43 -1.83 -8.86
N ASP A 102 5.40 -0.97 -8.58
CA ASP A 102 6.82 -1.16 -8.91
C ASP A 102 7.74 -0.74 -7.74
N ALA A 103 8.64 -1.62 -7.34
CA ALA A 103 9.56 -1.37 -6.22
C ALA A 103 10.66 -0.36 -6.58
N THR A 104 11.11 -0.31 -7.83
CA THR A 104 12.15 0.64 -8.28
C THR A 104 11.65 2.08 -8.15
N GLN A 105 10.40 2.33 -8.54
CA GLN A 105 9.76 3.64 -8.40
C GLN A 105 9.56 4.00 -6.92
N GLN A 106 9.20 3.04 -6.05
CA GLN A 106 9.13 3.28 -4.61
C GLN A 106 10.51 3.63 -4.02
N ILE A 107 11.58 2.94 -4.43
CA ILE A 107 12.96 3.25 -4.00
C ILE A 107 13.34 4.68 -4.41
N GLN A 108 13.06 5.08 -5.65
CA GLN A 108 13.34 6.43 -6.14
C GLN A 108 12.57 7.50 -5.36
N LEU A 109 11.29 7.25 -5.10
CA LEU A 109 10.46 8.13 -4.27
C LEU A 109 11.04 8.25 -2.86
N LEU A 110 11.33 7.14 -2.19
CA LEU A 110 11.85 7.15 -0.82
C LEU A 110 13.19 7.89 -0.73
N ASN A 111 14.10 7.69 -1.69
CA ASN A 111 15.36 8.45 -1.75
C ASN A 111 15.12 9.97 -1.83
N SER A 112 14.12 10.41 -2.60
CA SER A 112 13.73 11.81 -2.67
C SER A 112 13.15 12.31 -1.34
N LEU A 113 12.29 11.53 -0.69
CA LEU A 113 11.68 11.89 0.59
C LEU A 113 12.71 11.96 1.73
N ILE A 114 13.71 11.07 1.71
CA ILE A 114 14.86 11.12 2.62
C ILE A 114 15.65 12.42 2.40
N ALA A 115 15.94 12.77 1.14
CA ALA A 115 16.64 14.01 0.82
C ALA A 115 15.86 15.28 1.22
N GLN A 116 14.52 15.21 1.20
CA GLN A 116 13.63 16.27 1.67
C GLN A 116 13.51 16.34 3.20
N ASN A 117 14.08 15.37 3.92
CA ASN A 117 14.05 15.28 5.38
C ASN A 117 12.61 15.33 5.95
N VAL A 118 11.70 14.55 5.36
CA VAL A 118 10.31 14.43 5.83
C VAL A 118 10.25 13.90 7.26
N SER A 119 9.17 14.18 7.98
CA SER A 119 9.04 13.84 9.40
C SER A 119 8.73 12.37 9.67
N GLY A 120 8.40 11.59 8.64
CA GLY A 120 8.05 10.18 8.75
C GLY A 120 7.44 9.60 7.48
N LEU A 121 7.56 8.29 7.32
CA LEU A 121 7.07 7.53 6.17
C LEU A 121 6.11 6.42 6.65
N ALA A 122 4.96 6.31 5.99
CA ALA A 122 4.05 5.17 6.10
C ALA A 122 3.95 4.50 4.71
N ILE A 123 4.58 3.34 4.50
CA ILE A 123 4.69 2.68 3.18
C ILE A 123 4.04 1.28 3.11
N SER A 124 3.26 1.02 2.06
CA SER A 124 2.90 -0.32 1.62
C SER A 124 3.87 -0.78 0.53
N ALA A 125 4.67 -1.80 0.82
CA ALA A 125 5.79 -2.24 0.00
C ALA A 125 5.36 -3.06 -1.23
N ASN A 126 5.98 -2.79 -2.38
CA ASN A 126 5.87 -3.62 -3.60
C ASN A 126 6.85 -4.80 -3.62
N ASP A 127 7.90 -4.76 -2.80
CA ASP A 127 8.88 -5.83 -2.63
C ASP A 127 9.47 -5.78 -1.22
N SER A 128 9.54 -6.92 -0.55
CA SER A 128 9.94 -7.02 0.85
C SER A 128 11.41 -6.66 1.04
N ASP A 129 12.28 -7.21 0.17
CA ASP A 129 13.73 -7.21 0.37
C ASP A 129 14.39 -6.05 -0.37
N ALA A 130 13.91 -5.71 -1.57
CA ALA A 130 14.47 -4.65 -2.39
C ALA A 130 14.37 -3.27 -1.72
N LEU A 131 13.36 -3.06 -0.87
CA LEU A 131 13.16 -1.81 -0.13
C LEU A 131 13.97 -1.73 1.18
N VAL A 132 14.54 -2.84 1.67
CA VAL A 132 15.29 -2.86 2.94
C VAL A 132 16.42 -1.83 2.98
N PRO A 133 17.30 -1.72 1.95
CA PRO A 133 18.41 -0.76 1.99
C PRO A 133 17.93 0.69 2.14
N THR A 134 16.90 1.08 1.39
CA THR A 134 16.36 2.45 1.42
C THR A 134 15.57 2.72 2.70
N GLY A 135 14.79 1.75 3.19
CA GLY A 135 14.11 1.85 4.48
C GLY A 135 15.09 2.01 5.63
N LYS A 136 16.19 1.25 5.62
CA LYS A 136 17.29 1.38 6.59
C LYS A 136 17.93 2.77 6.54
N GLN A 137 18.21 3.28 5.34
CA GLN A 137 18.76 4.62 5.15
C GLN A 137 17.85 5.71 5.73
N ALA A 138 16.52 5.59 5.57
CA ALA A 138 15.56 6.52 6.18
C ALA A 138 15.64 6.47 7.71
N ILE A 139 15.67 5.27 8.30
CA ILE A 139 15.77 5.09 9.76
C ILE A 139 17.08 5.67 10.29
N GLU A 140 18.21 5.43 9.62
CA GLU A 140 19.52 5.99 9.98
C GLU A 140 19.55 7.53 9.87
N ALA A 141 18.76 8.11 8.97
CA ALA A 141 18.56 9.56 8.87
C ALA A 141 17.59 10.13 9.92
N GLY A 142 17.06 9.29 10.82
CA GLY A 142 16.10 9.70 11.86
C GLY A 142 14.66 9.84 11.37
N ILE A 143 14.34 9.32 10.18
CA ILE A 143 12.99 9.32 9.62
C ILE A 143 12.32 7.99 9.97
N PRO A 144 11.27 7.97 10.82
CA PRO A 144 10.60 6.73 11.16
C PRO A 144 9.91 6.12 9.94
N VAL A 145 10.03 4.81 9.79
CA VAL A 145 9.44 4.02 8.68
C VAL A 145 8.42 3.07 9.26
N VAL A 146 7.15 3.41 9.14
CA VAL A 146 6.03 2.52 9.41
C VAL A 146 5.68 1.81 8.11
N THR A 147 5.66 0.49 8.09
CA THR A 147 5.06 -0.24 6.96
C THR A 147 3.60 -0.50 7.25
N TRP A 148 2.73 -0.44 6.25
CA TRP A 148 1.30 -0.75 6.41
C TRP A 148 0.82 -1.55 5.21
N ASP A 149 -0.17 -2.43 5.39
CA ASP A 149 -0.75 -3.31 4.35
C ASP A 149 0.22 -4.36 3.75
N SER A 150 1.41 -3.95 3.35
CA SER A 150 2.46 -4.78 2.78
C SER A 150 3.83 -4.36 3.33
N ALA A 151 4.57 -5.35 3.80
CA ALA A 151 5.77 -5.16 4.60
C ALA A 151 7.05 -5.00 3.78
N ILE A 152 7.89 -4.02 4.15
CA ILE A 152 9.35 -4.15 3.99
C ILE A 152 9.84 -5.17 5.03
N ALA A 153 10.85 -5.97 4.68
CA ALA A 153 11.45 -6.93 5.61
C ALA A 153 12.04 -6.24 6.85
N GLU A 154 12.32 -7.03 7.89
CA GLU A 154 13.00 -6.56 9.10
C GLU A 154 14.32 -5.85 8.76
N GLY A 155 14.64 -4.82 9.55
CA GLY A 155 15.80 -3.95 9.31
C GLY A 155 15.55 -2.79 8.34
N GLY A 156 14.51 -2.87 7.50
CA GLY A 156 14.06 -1.77 6.62
C GLY A 156 12.85 -0.99 7.14
N ARG A 157 12.31 -1.36 8.30
CA ARG A 157 11.13 -0.74 8.93
C ARG A 157 11.32 -0.59 10.43
N THR A 158 10.59 0.35 11.04
CA THR A 158 10.47 0.50 12.50
C THR A 158 9.40 -0.42 13.07
N ILE A 159 8.25 -0.50 12.41
CA ILE A 159 7.08 -1.28 12.85
C ILE A 159 6.18 -1.58 11.64
N HIS A 160 5.37 -2.63 11.71
CA HIS A 160 4.39 -2.97 10.67
C HIS A 160 2.94 -2.92 11.17
N ILE A 161 2.08 -2.22 10.44
CA ILE A 161 0.64 -2.18 10.66
C ILE A 161 -0.01 -3.17 9.70
N ASN A 162 -0.48 -4.27 10.26
CA ASN A 162 -1.07 -5.36 9.51
C ASN A 162 -2.59 -5.32 9.66
N GLN A 163 -3.29 -5.59 8.56
CA GLN A 163 -4.75 -5.61 8.49
C GLN A 163 -5.39 -6.66 9.40
N ALA A 164 -4.80 -7.85 9.42
CA ALA A 164 -5.27 -9.02 10.13
C ALA A 164 -4.17 -10.08 10.15
N VAL A 165 -4.36 -11.10 10.98
CA VAL A 165 -3.44 -12.25 11.03
C VAL A 165 -3.39 -12.93 9.66
N ALA A 166 -2.20 -13.07 9.09
CA ALA A 166 -2.01 -13.62 7.75
C ALA A 166 -2.59 -15.04 7.58
N ALA A 167 -2.49 -15.88 8.62
CA ALA A 167 -3.09 -17.20 8.63
C ALA A 167 -4.64 -17.15 8.56
N ASP A 168 -5.27 -16.21 9.25
CA ASP A 168 -6.73 -16.03 9.21
C ASP A 168 -7.18 -15.56 7.81
N ILE A 169 -6.39 -14.71 7.15
CA ILE A 169 -6.64 -14.26 5.76
C ILE A 169 -6.53 -15.43 4.77
N ALA A 170 -5.55 -16.30 4.93
CA ALA A 170 -5.40 -17.49 4.09
C ALA A 170 -6.55 -18.48 4.31
N VAL A 171 -6.86 -18.78 5.57
CA VAL A 171 -7.91 -19.72 5.96
C VAL A 171 -9.28 -19.25 5.47
N VAL A 172 -9.65 -17.98 5.67
CA VAL A 172 -10.98 -17.49 5.27
C VAL A 172 -11.18 -17.59 3.75
N GLN A 173 -10.16 -17.28 2.95
CA GLN A 173 -10.26 -17.38 1.49
C GLN A 173 -10.42 -18.83 1.01
N LEU A 174 -9.70 -19.77 1.62
CA LEU A 174 -9.87 -21.19 1.30
C LEU A 174 -11.21 -21.75 1.75
N GLN A 175 -11.73 -21.32 2.90
CA GLN A 175 -13.06 -21.71 3.37
C GLN A 175 -14.15 -21.24 2.40
N MET A 176 -14.10 -19.97 2.00
CA MET A 176 -15.02 -19.42 0.99
C MET A 176 -14.90 -20.18 -0.34
N ALA A 177 -13.67 -20.47 -0.79
CA ALA A 177 -13.45 -21.21 -2.03
C ALA A 177 -13.99 -22.65 -1.97
N LYS A 178 -13.78 -23.35 -0.84
CA LYS A 178 -14.31 -24.69 -0.63
C LYS A 178 -15.84 -24.71 -0.68
N GLU A 179 -16.48 -23.76 -0.01
CA GLU A 179 -17.95 -23.64 0.01
C GLU A 179 -18.49 -23.39 -1.40
N LEU A 180 -17.92 -22.41 -2.11
CA LEU A 180 -18.32 -22.07 -3.48
C LEU A 180 -18.08 -23.20 -4.48
N ALA A 181 -17.04 -24.01 -4.27
CA ALA A 181 -16.80 -25.21 -5.06
C ALA A 181 -17.80 -26.35 -4.78
N GLY A 182 -18.69 -26.21 -3.79
CA GLY A 182 -19.56 -27.30 -3.33
C GLY A 182 -18.79 -28.41 -2.61
N GLY A 183 -17.64 -28.07 -2.01
CA GLY A 183 -16.78 -28.98 -1.25
C GLY A 183 -15.67 -29.67 -2.05
N SER A 184 -15.67 -29.60 -3.39
CA SER A 184 -14.63 -30.24 -4.22
C SER A 184 -14.44 -29.56 -5.56
N GLY A 185 -13.21 -29.57 -6.08
CA GLY A 185 -12.94 -29.16 -7.46
C GLY A 185 -11.69 -28.31 -7.61
N LYS A 186 -11.46 -27.88 -8.85
CA LYS A 186 -10.29 -27.09 -9.21
C LYS A 186 -10.44 -25.64 -8.78
N ILE A 187 -9.42 -25.13 -8.13
CA ILE A 187 -9.28 -23.73 -7.76
C ILE A 187 -8.04 -23.14 -8.43
N ALA A 188 -8.04 -21.84 -8.69
CA ALA A 188 -6.88 -21.11 -9.20
C ALA A 188 -6.70 -19.82 -8.42
N ILE A 189 -5.47 -19.33 -8.34
CA ILE A 189 -5.15 -18.06 -7.70
C ILE A 189 -4.85 -17.00 -8.76
N LEU A 190 -5.46 -15.82 -8.63
CA LEU A 190 -5.13 -14.63 -9.40
C LEU A 190 -4.59 -13.57 -8.44
N SER A 191 -3.27 -13.47 -8.36
CA SER A 191 -2.55 -12.57 -7.46
C SER A 191 -2.36 -11.17 -8.09
N ALA A 192 -1.75 -10.27 -7.31
CA ALA A 192 -1.26 -8.97 -7.76
C ALA A 192 0.07 -9.13 -8.52
N THR A 193 1.13 -8.39 -8.13
CA THR A 193 2.49 -8.61 -8.65
C THR A 193 3.10 -9.87 -8.04
N SER A 194 4.10 -10.45 -8.69
CA SER A 194 4.82 -11.63 -8.19
C SER A 194 5.76 -11.34 -7.01
N THR A 195 6.05 -10.08 -6.73
CA THR A 195 6.94 -9.64 -5.64
C THR A 195 6.19 -9.12 -4.43
N ALA A 196 4.86 -8.95 -4.52
CA ALA A 196 4.04 -8.36 -3.47
C ALA A 196 4.11 -9.17 -2.15
N PRO A 197 4.69 -8.60 -1.08
CA PRO A 197 4.94 -9.31 0.18
C PRO A 197 3.69 -9.95 0.79
N ASN A 198 2.64 -9.17 0.98
CA ASN A 198 1.41 -9.63 1.63
C ASN A 198 0.69 -10.72 0.84
N GLN A 199 0.48 -10.53 -0.48
CA GLN A 199 -0.12 -11.58 -1.31
C GLN A 199 0.71 -12.87 -1.31
N ASN A 200 2.04 -12.76 -1.41
CA ASN A 200 2.90 -13.94 -1.40
C ASN A 200 2.85 -14.69 -0.07
N GLU A 201 2.82 -13.97 1.05
CA GLU A 201 2.63 -14.57 2.39
C GLU A 201 1.29 -15.30 2.49
N TRP A 202 0.18 -14.66 2.09
CA TRP A 202 -1.14 -15.27 2.14
C TRP A 202 -1.23 -16.49 1.22
N ILE A 203 -0.66 -16.44 0.02
CA ILE A 203 -0.65 -17.56 -0.93
C ILE A 203 0.17 -18.73 -0.37
N ALA A 204 1.34 -18.47 0.21
CA ALA A 204 2.15 -19.51 0.84
C ALA A 204 1.40 -20.19 2.00
N LEU A 205 0.74 -19.40 2.84
CA LEU A 205 -0.10 -19.92 3.93
C LEU A 205 -1.33 -20.67 3.41
N MET A 206 -1.97 -20.21 2.32
CA MET A 206 -3.04 -20.95 1.66
C MET A 206 -2.54 -22.29 1.12
N GLN A 207 -1.36 -22.33 0.48
CA GLN A 207 -0.78 -23.57 -0.02
C GLN A 207 -0.41 -24.54 1.10
N GLU A 208 0.01 -24.05 2.26
CA GLU A 208 0.22 -24.89 3.44
C GLU A 208 -1.11 -25.41 4.00
N GLU A 209 -2.10 -24.54 4.16
CA GLU A 209 -3.43 -24.90 4.66
C GLU A 209 -4.14 -25.94 3.77
N LEU A 210 -3.97 -25.83 2.44
CA LEU A 210 -4.50 -26.77 1.45
C LEU A 210 -4.02 -28.22 1.63
N LYS A 211 -2.89 -28.44 2.32
CA LYS A 211 -2.38 -29.79 2.61
C LYS A 211 -3.18 -30.52 3.68
N LYS A 212 -4.03 -29.82 4.44
CA LYS A 212 -4.83 -30.44 5.50
C LYS A 212 -5.93 -31.34 4.91
N PRO A 213 -6.32 -32.42 5.61
CA PRO A 213 -7.35 -33.36 5.14
C PRO A 213 -8.68 -32.68 4.76
N ASP A 214 -9.02 -31.58 5.43
CA ASP A 214 -10.25 -30.82 5.17
C ASP A 214 -10.29 -30.21 3.77
N TYR A 215 -9.16 -30.03 3.09
CA TYR A 215 -9.08 -29.46 1.74
C TYR A 215 -8.62 -30.47 0.69
N ALA A 216 -8.50 -31.75 1.02
CA ALA A 216 -8.00 -32.80 0.11
C ALA A 216 -8.82 -32.98 -1.18
N THR A 217 -10.04 -32.44 -1.22
CA THR A 217 -10.95 -32.45 -2.37
C THR A 217 -10.82 -31.21 -3.26
N LEU A 218 -10.01 -30.23 -2.87
CA LEU A 218 -9.66 -29.08 -3.70
C LEU A 218 -8.33 -29.34 -4.41
N GLU A 219 -8.23 -28.88 -5.66
CA GLU A 219 -7.03 -28.97 -6.47
C GLU A 219 -6.62 -27.57 -6.92
N LEU A 220 -5.51 -27.04 -6.41
CA LEU A 220 -4.94 -25.78 -6.91
C LEU A 220 -4.25 -26.04 -8.26
N VAL A 221 -4.86 -25.58 -9.35
CA VAL A 221 -4.38 -25.89 -10.72
C VAL A 221 -3.47 -24.83 -11.33
N ASP A 222 -3.54 -23.59 -10.85
CA ASP A 222 -2.69 -22.51 -11.36
C ASP A 222 -2.59 -21.33 -10.39
N THR A 223 -1.56 -20.51 -10.58
CA THR A 223 -1.36 -19.21 -9.92
C THR A 223 -0.85 -18.21 -10.95
N VAL A 224 -1.63 -17.18 -11.23
CA VAL A 224 -1.32 -16.12 -12.23
C VAL A 224 -1.27 -14.75 -11.56
N TYR A 225 -0.76 -13.75 -12.28
CA TYR A 225 -0.42 -12.43 -11.72
C TYR A 225 -1.02 -11.30 -12.55
N GLY A 226 -1.95 -10.56 -11.96
CA GLY A 226 -2.62 -9.41 -12.56
C GLY A 226 -1.90 -8.08 -12.36
N ASP A 227 -0.82 -8.04 -11.58
CA ASP A 227 0.02 -6.86 -11.30
C ASP A 227 -0.72 -5.66 -10.66
N ASP A 228 -1.85 -5.90 -9.99
CA ASP A 228 -2.78 -4.83 -9.56
C ASP A 228 -3.21 -3.91 -10.73
N ASP A 229 -3.24 -4.45 -11.96
CA ASP A 229 -3.76 -3.82 -13.17
C ASP A 229 -5.08 -4.49 -13.60
N ASP A 230 -6.12 -3.68 -13.82
CA ASP A 230 -7.47 -4.18 -14.12
C ASP A 230 -7.52 -4.99 -15.42
N GLN A 231 -6.88 -4.50 -16.49
CA GLN A 231 -6.97 -5.13 -17.81
C GLN A 231 -6.14 -6.42 -17.86
N LYS A 232 -4.94 -6.41 -17.25
CA LYS A 232 -4.13 -7.61 -17.11
C LYS A 232 -4.86 -8.66 -16.28
N SER A 233 -5.37 -8.28 -15.11
CA SER A 233 -6.14 -9.18 -14.23
C SER A 233 -7.33 -9.81 -14.94
N TYR A 234 -8.09 -9.02 -15.71
CA TYR A 234 -9.20 -9.53 -16.51
C TYR A 234 -8.75 -10.57 -17.54
N THR A 235 -7.65 -10.29 -18.23
CA THR A 235 -7.07 -11.18 -19.25
C THR A 235 -6.58 -12.49 -18.63
N GLU A 236 -5.90 -12.42 -17.49
CA GLU A 236 -5.45 -13.60 -16.73
C GLU A 236 -6.64 -14.45 -16.26
N ALA A 237 -7.73 -13.85 -15.77
CA ALA A 237 -8.93 -14.58 -15.39
C ALA A 237 -9.58 -15.32 -16.57
N GLN A 238 -9.63 -14.69 -17.76
CA GLN A 238 -10.07 -15.35 -18.99
C GLN A 238 -9.15 -16.52 -19.38
N GLY A 239 -7.83 -16.32 -19.23
CA GLY A 239 -6.81 -17.33 -19.45
C GLY A 239 -7.02 -18.56 -18.55
N LEU A 240 -7.21 -18.35 -17.24
CA LEU A 240 -7.53 -19.41 -16.28
C LEU A 240 -8.76 -20.21 -16.69
N MET A 241 -9.87 -19.52 -17.01
CA MET A 241 -11.14 -20.17 -17.41
C MET A 241 -11.07 -20.90 -18.77
N THR A 242 -10.11 -20.53 -19.62
CA THR A 242 -9.86 -21.17 -20.92
C THR A 242 -8.96 -22.39 -20.76
N LYS A 243 -7.87 -22.25 -19.99
CA LYS A 243 -6.90 -23.31 -19.72
C LYS A 243 -7.48 -24.43 -18.85
N HIS A 244 -8.38 -24.07 -17.93
CA HIS A 244 -9.02 -24.99 -16.99
C HIS A 244 -10.56 -24.90 -17.17
N PRO A 245 -11.15 -25.58 -18.17
CA PRO A 245 -12.59 -25.48 -18.45
C PRO A 245 -13.48 -26.03 -17.33
N ASP A 246 -12.93 -26.86 -16.44
CA ASP A 246 -13.57 -27.43 -15.26
C ASP A 246 -13.19 -26.70 -13.94
N LEU A 247 -12.56 -25.52 -14.04
CA LEU A 247 -12.30 -24.64 -12.91
C LEU A 247 -13.58 -24.29 -12.16
N LYS A 248 -13.55 -24.36 -10.83
CA LYS A 248 -14.69 -24.03 -9.96
C LYS A 248 -14.58 -22.66 -9.34
N VAL A 249 -13.40 -22.30 -8.83
CA VAL A 249 -13.22 -21.04 -8.11
C VAL A 249 -11.92 -20.35 -8.50
N ILE A 250 -11.98 -19.05 -8.74
CA ILE A 250 -10.81 -18.16 -8.77
C ILE A 250 -10.73 -17.47 -7.41
N ILE A 251 -9.62 -17.66 -6.69
CA ILE A 251 -9.28 -16.94 -5.47
C ILE A 251 -8.39 -15.75 -5.86
N ALA A 252 -8.88 -14.54 -5.68
CA ALA A 252 -8.16 -13.32 -6.00
C ALA A 252 -7.82 -12.53 -4.71
N PRO A 253 -6.65 -12.74 -4.09
CA PRO A 253 -6.22 -12.03 -2.88
C PRO A 253 -5.81 -10.56 -3.14
N THR A 254 -6.51 -9.87 -4.03
CA THR A 254 -6.30 -8.47 -4.42
C THR A 254 -7.63 -7.84 -4.82
N THR A 255 -7.85 -6.59 -4.42
CA THR A 255 -9.06 -5.82 -4.73
C THR A 255 -9.23 -5.53 -6.22
N VAL A 256 -8.13 -5.34 -6.94
CA VAL A 256 -8.16 -5.15 -8.41
C VAL A 256 -8.44 -6.47 -9.09
N GLY A 257 -7.74 -7.53 -8.69
CA GLY A 257 -7.88 -8.84 -9.31
C GLY A 257 -9.26 -9.46 -9.14
N ILE A 258 -9.88 -9.32 -7.95
CA ILE A 258 -11.20 -9.90 -7.69
C ILE A 258 -12.30 -9.25 -8.52
N ALA A 259 -12.28 -7.92 -8.66
CA ALA A 259 -13.26 -7.18 -9.44
C ALA A 259 -13.12 -7.51 -10.94
N ALA A 260 -11.88 -7.55 -11.43
CA ALA A 260 -11.58 -7.91 -12.82
C ALA A 260 -11.96 -9.37 -13.14
N ALA A 261 -11.68 -10.31 -12.22
CA ALA A 261 -12.06 -11.71 -12.38
C ALA A 261 -13.58 -11.91 -12.35
N ALA A 262 -14.29 -11.21 -11.46
CA ALA A 262 -15.75 -11.26 -11.40
C ALA A 262 -16.38 -10.70 -12.68
N ARG A 263 -15.84 -9.59 -13.22
CA ARG A 263 -16.21 -9.05 -14.54
C ARG A 263 -15.98 -10.09 -15.64
N ALA A 264 -14.81 -10.73 -15.68
CA ALA A 264 -14.49 -11.75 -16.67
C ALA A 264 -15.45 -12.94 -16.63
N VAL A 265 -15.85 -13.40 -15.44
CA VAL A 265 -16.83 -14.47 -15.25
C VAL A 265 -18.21 -14.05 -15.78
N GLN A 266 -18.65 -12.81 -15.51
CA GLN A 266 -19.91 -12.28 -16.04
C GLN A 266 -19.90 -12.20 -17.57
N ASP A 267 -18.88 -11.58 -18.15
CA ASP A 267 -18.75 -11.39 -19.60
C ASP A 267 -18.67 -12.74 -20.34
N ALA A 268 -18.04 -13.74 -19.72
CA ALA A 268 -17.96 -15.10 -20.25
C ALA A 268 -19.25 -15.91 -20.07
N ASN A 269 -20.31 -15.34 -19.50
CA ASN A 269 -21.55 -16.02 -19.13
C ASN A 269 -21.33 -17.27 -18.25
N LYS A 270 -20.34 -17.21 -17.36
CA LYS A 270 -19.95 -18.32 -16.47
C LYS A 270 -20.40 -18.13 -15.02
N VAL A 271 -21.23 -17.13 -14.73
CA VAL A 271 -21.87 -16.95 -13.41
C VAL A 271 -22.53 -18.25 -12.96
N ASN A 272 -22.38 -18.61 -11.68
CA ASN A 272 -22.81 -19.89 -11.08
C ASN A 272 -22.13 -21.16 -11.63
N SER A 273 -21.23 -21.05 -12.62
CA SER A 273 -20.42 -22.17 -13.14
C SER A 273 -18.97 -22.07 -12.69
N VAL A 274 -18.44 -20.85 -12.68
CA VAL A 274 -17.16 -20.46 -12.07
C VAL A 274 -17.48 -19.36 -11.07
N PHE A 275 -17.00 -19.50 -9.84
CA PHE A 275 -17.15 -18.49 -8.81
C PHE A 275 -15.85 -17.72 -8.61
N VAL A 276 -15.96 -16.50 -8.13
CA VAL A 276 -14.82 -15.69 -7.69
C VAL A 276 -14.95 -15.43 -6.19
N THR A 277 -13.85 -15.54 -5.47
CA THR A 277 -13.73 -15.08 -4.08
C THR A 277 -12.36 -14.46 -3.87
N GLY A 278 -12.07 -14.00 -2.67
CA GLY A 278 -10.79 -13.40 -2.32
C GLY A 278 -10.97 -12.12 -1.52
N LEU A 279 -10.20 -11.10 -1.86
CA LEU A 279 -10.13 -9.84 -1.12
C LEU A 279 -10.62 -8.67 -1.98
N GLY A 280 -11.77 -8.07 -1.63
CA GLY A 280 -12.42 -7.03 -2.44
C GLY A 280 -13.04 -5.92 -1.60
N THR A 281 -13.23 -4.73 -2.18
CA THR A 281 -13.96 -3.66 -1.50
C THR A 281 -15.48 -3.86 -1.66
N PRO A 282 -16.30 -3.65 -0.61
CA PRO A 282 -17.76 -3.69 -0.71
C PRO A 282 -18.31 -2.85 -1.87
N ASN A 283 -17.77 -1.66 -2.10
CA ASN A 283 -18.23 -0.78 -3.17
C ASN A 283 -18.02 -1.36 -4.57
N GLN A 284 -16.87 -1.98 -4.83
CA GLN A 284 -16.61 -2.60 -6.15
C GLN A 284 -17.32 -3.95 -6.32
N MET A 285 -17.52 -4.68 -5.22
CA MET A 285 -17.99 -6.07 -5.28
C MET A 285 -19.50 -6.25 -5.16
N ARG A 286 -20.24 -5.22 -4.72
CA ARG A 286 -21.69 -5.28 -4.45
C ARG A 286 -22.50 -5.92 -5.58
N ASP A 287 -22.27 -5.50 -6.83
CA ASP A 287 -23.02 -6.03 -7.97
C ASP A 287 -22.60 -7.47 -8.33
N TYR A 288 -21.34 -7.83 -8.09
CA TYR A 288 -20.84 -9.19 -8.30
C TYR A 288 -21.36 -10.17 -7.24
N VAL A 289 -21.56 -9.70 -6.00
CA VAL A 289 -22.28 -10.45 -4.95
C VAL A 289 -23.72 -10.68 -5.37
N LYS A 290 -24.43 -9.62 -5.78
CA LYS A 290 -25.86 -9.69 -6.13
C LYS A 290 -26.13 -10.54 -7.37
N SER A 291 -25.22 -10.52 -8.34
CA SER A 291 -25.31 -11.37 -9.55
C SER A 291 -24.92 -12.82 -9.31
N GLY A 292 -24.19 -13.12 -8.23
CA GLY A 292 -23.68 -14.47 -7.93
C GLY A 292 -22.33 -14.80 -8.58
N ALA A 293 -21.67 -13.84 -9.25
CA ALA A 293 -20.32 -14.04 -9.78
C ALA A 293 -19.28 -14.16 -8.66
N ALA A 294 -19.45 -13.37 -7.60
CA ALA A 294 -18.64 -13.41 -6.38
C ALA A 294 -19.52 -13.40 -5.13
N PRO A 295 -20.22 -14.51 -4.79
CA PRO A 295 -21.25 -14.52 -3.76
C PRO A 295 -20.75 -14.17 -2.35
N GLN A 296 -19.47 -14.44 -2.09
CA GLN A 296 -18.80 -14.10 -0.86
C GLN A 296 -17.33 -13.75 -1.10
N PHE A 297 -16.84 -12.76 -0.38
CA PHE A 297 -15.44 -12.32 -0.34
C PHE A 297 -15.12 -11.78 1.05
N ALA A 298 -13.86 -11.50 1.34
CA ALA A 298 -13.44 -10.93 2.63
C ALA A 298 -12.66 -9.64 2.44
N LEU A 299 -12.56 -8.82 3.48
CA LEU A 299 -11.62 -7.70 3.59
C LEU A 299 -11.61 -7.20 5.04
N TRP A 300 -11.24 -5.95 5.23
CA TRP A 300 -11.21 -5.13 6.42
C TRP A 300 -11.49 -3.70 5.96
N ASN A 301 -11.63 -2.74 6.87
CA ASN A 301 -11.82 -1.34 6.49
C ASN A 301 -10.46 -0.70 6.12
N PRO A 302 -10.19 -0.34 4.85
CA PRO A 302 -8.92 0.25 4.46
C PRO A 302 -8.72 1.64 5.08
N ALA A 303 -9.79 2.40 5.30
CA ALA A 303 -9.72 3.71 5.94
C ALA A 303 -9.19 3.57 7.37
N ASP A 304 -9.65 2.57 8.13
CA ASP A 304 -9.15 2.33 9.49
C ASP A 304 -7.68 1.91 9.47
N LEU A 305 -7.24 1.14 8.46
CA LEU A 305 -5.84 0.77 8.29
C LEU A 305 -4.95 2.00 8.03
N GLY A 306 -5.33 2.88 7.11
CA GLY A 306 -4.60 4.11 6.81
C GLY A 306 -4.59 5.09 7.98
N TYR A 307 -5.72 5.20 8.69
CA TYR A 307 -5.84 5.98 9.92
C TYR A 307 -4.87 5.46 11.00
N LEU A 308 -4.88 4.15 11.25
CA LEU A 308 -3.99 3.50 12.23
C LEU A 308 -2.51 3.67 11.85
N ALA A 309 -2.17 3.62 10.56
CA ALA A 309 -0.81 3.84 10.08
C ALA A 309 -0.29 5.24 10.43
N ILE A 310 -1.09 6.28 10.21
CA ILE A 310 -0.71 7.66 10.55
C ILE A 310 -0.68 7.90 12.06
N GLN A 311 -1.65 7.36 12.81
CA GLN A 311 -1.64 7.42 14.28
C GLN A 311 -0.36 6.77 14.85
N THR A 312 0.01 5.60 14.34
CA THR A 312 1.23 4.90 14.76
C THR A 312 2.49 5.66 14.37
N LEU A 313 2.54 6.19 13.14
CA LEU A 313 3.67 7.01 12.69
C LEU A 313 3.86 8.26 13.55
N ASN A 314 2.77 8.91 13.94
CA ASN A 314 2.83 10.03 14.88
C ASN A 314 3.30 9.61 16.28
N ALA A 315 2.81 8.47 16.78
CA ALA A 315 3.21 7.95 18.09
C ALA A 315 4.72 7.62 18.14
N ILE A 316 5.29 7.05 17.07
CA ILE A 316 6.73 6.84 16.91
C ILE A 316 7.46 8.18 16.77
N SER A 317 7.03 9.05 15.86
CA SER A 317 7.66 10.34 15.57
C SER A 317 7.66 11.31 16.75
N SER A 318 6.70 11.18 17.68
CA SER A 318 6.63 11.97 18.92
C SER A 318 7.40 11.35 20.08
N GLY A 319 7.88 10.11 19.94
CA GLY A 319 8.50 9.33 21.02
C GLY A 319 7.51 8.78 22.05
N THR A 320 6.21 8.78 21.74
CA THR A 320 5.17 8.15 22.57
C THR A 320 5.41 6.65 22.69
N ILE A 321 5.80 6.01 21.60
CA ILE A 321 6.26 4.62 21.55
C ILE A 321 7.58 4.55 20.77
N LYS A 322 8.32 3.46 20.95
CA LYS A 322 9.54 3.16 20.16
C LYS A 322 9.27 2.13 19.07
N GLY A 323 8.11 1.45 19.12
CA GLY A 323 7.76 0.33 18.25
C GLY A 323 8.29 -1.00 18.78
N ALA A 324 8.63 -1.07 20.07
CA ALA A 324 9.09 -2.29 20.71
C ALA A 324 7.90 -3.18 21.12
N PRO A 325 8.05 -4.50 21.16
CA PRO A 325 7.04 -5.40 21.72
C PRO A 325 6.52 -4.93 23.09
N GLY A 326 5.20 -4.92 23.23
CA GLY A 326 4.51 -4.47 24.44
C GLY A 326 4.30 -2.96 24.55
N ASP A 327 4.85 -2.14 23.65
CA ASP A 327 4.51 -0.72 23.57
C ASP A 327 3.00 -0.55 23.35
N LYS A 328 2.40 0.45 24.01
CA LYS A 328 0.97 0.77 23.93
C LYS A 328 0.75 2.21 23.52
N PHE A 329 -0.26 2.45 22.70
CA PHE A 329 -0.66 3.79 22.30
C PHE A 329 -2.15 3.85 21.98
N THR A 330 -2.74 5.05 22.10
CA THR A 330 -4.12 5.31 21.70
C THR A 330 -4.15 5.84 20.27
N ALA A 331 -4.83 5.13 19.37
CA ALA A 331 -5.04 5.50 17.98
C ALA A 331 -6.41 6.16 17.80
N GLY A 332 -6.60 7.33 18.43
CA GLY A 332 -7.83 8.13 18.35
C GLY A 332 -9.12 7.31 18.46
N ARG A 333 -9.98 7.37 17.43
CA ARG A 333 -11.28 6.65 17.42
C ARG A 333 -11.17 5.12 17.42
N LEU A 334 -10.01 4.56 17.09
CA LEU A 334 -9.79 3.12 17.08
C LEU A 334 -9.40 2.55 18.46
N GLY A 335 -9.16 3.41 19.47
CA GLY A 335 -8.85 2.98 20.83
C GLY A 335 -7.38 2.61 21.06
N GLU A 336 -7.11 1.79 22.07
CA GLU A 336 -5.75 1.37 22.46
C GLU A 336 -5.27 0.21 21.59
N TYR A 337 -4.04 0.31 21.10
CA TYR A 337 -3.31 -0.77 20.43
C TYR A 337 -2.05 -1.12 21.20
N THR A 338 -1.62 -2.37 21.07
CA THR A 338 -0.36 -2.89 21.62
C THR A 338 0.49 -3.45 20.47
N VAL A 339 1.79 -3.17 20.50
CA VAL A 339 2.76 -3.77 19.58
C VAL A 339 3.00 -5.22 19.98
N ALA A 340 2.78 -6.14 19.06
CA ALA A 340 2.98 -7.57 19.25
C ALA A 340 4.47 -7.95 19.28
N ASP A 341 4.77 -9.20 19.66
CA ASP A 341 6.13 -9.72 19.82
C ASP A 341 6.97 -9.69 18.52
N ASP A 342 6.31 -9.76 17.36
CA ASP A 342 6.92 -9.70 16.04
C ASP A 342 7.02 -8.25 15.48
N GLY A 343 6.77 -7.25 16.32
CA GLY A 343 6.81 -5.84 15.91
C GLY A 343 5.64 -5.44 15.00
N THR A 344 4.51 -6.14 15.08
CA THR A 344 3.29 -5.79 14.36
C THR A 344 2.25 -5.09 15.24
N VAL A 345 1.42 -4.26 14.62
CA VAL A 345 0.15 -3.79 15.18
C VAL A 345 -0.96 -4.31 14.28
N LEU A 346 -1.84 -5.14 14.83
CA LEU A 346 -2.95 -5.76 14.09
C LEU A 346 -4.19 -4.87 14.18
N LEU A 347 -4.73 -4.46 13.03
CA LEU A 347 -5.98 -3.70 12.96
C LEU A 347 -7.16 -4.52 13.50
N GLY A 348 -7.32 -5.76 13.04
CA GLY A 348 -8.42 -6.60 13.51
C GLY A 348 -8.57 -7.92 12.75
N LYS A 349 -9.79 -8.43 12.72
CA LYS A 349 -10.15 -9.64 11.98
C LYS A 349 -10.70 -9.28 10.60
N PRO A 350 -10.52 -10.14 9.58
CA PRO A 350 -11.20 -9.95 8.32
C PRO A 350 -12.72 -10.10 8.52
N THR A 351 -13.47 -9.31 7.77
CA THR A 351 -14.92 -9.38 7.64
C THR A 351 -15.27 -10.10 6.35
N VAL A 352 -16.14 -11.11 6.43
CA VAL A 352 -16.72 -11.76 5.25
C VAL A 352 -17.94 -10.95 4.82
N PHE A 353 -17.98 -10.63 3.53
CA PHE A 353 -19.06 -9.89 2.89
C PHE A 353 -19.88 -10.84 2.03
N THR A 354 -21.20 -10.78 2.22
CA THR A 354 -22.19 -11.55 1.46
C THR A 354 -23.33 -10.61 1.08
N LYS A 355 -24.34 -11.13 0.37
CA LYS A 355 -25.57 -10.38 0.06
C LYS A 355 -26.28 -9.82 1.30
N ASP A 356 -26.04 -10.39 2.48
CA ASP A 356 -26.76 -10.05 3.71
C ASP A 356 -26.17 -8.80 4.39
N ASN A 357 -24.89 -8.48 4.13
CA ASN A 357 -24.20 -7.37 4.80
C ASN A 357 -23.47 -6.40 3.87
N VAL A 358 -23.26 -6.71 2.58
CA VAL A 358 -22.46 -5.88 1.66
C VAL A 358 -23.02 -4.46 1.48
N ASP A 359 -24.33 -4.28 1.63
CA ASP A 359 -25.01 -2.98 1.53
C ASP A 359 -24.84 -2.12 2.80
N ASN A 360 -24.27 -2.67 3.89
CA ASN A 360 -24.01 -1.95 5.14
C ASN A 360 -22.64 -1.22 5.14
N PHE A 361 -21.86 -1.36 4.08
CA PHE A 361 -20.50 -0.82 3.98
C PHE A 361 -20.35 0.07 2.75
N ASP A 362 -19.63 1.17 2.91
CA ASP A 362 -19.36 2.18 1.88
C ASP A 362 -17.87 2.49 1.79
N PHE A 363 -17.10 1.47 1.40
CA PHE A 363 -15.69 1.57 1.06
C PHE A 363 -15.30 0.56 -0.01
#